data_AF-A0AAW8EKJ4-F1
#
_entry.id   AF-A0AAW8EKJ4-F1
#
_cell.length_a   1.000
_cell.length_b   1.000
_cell.length_c   1.000
_cell.angle_alpha   90.00
_cell.angle_beta   90.00
_cell.angle_gamma   90.00
#
_symmetry.space_group_name_H-M   'P 1'
#
loop_
_entity.id
_entity.type
_entity.pdbx_description
1 polymer ?
#
loop_
_entity_poly.entity_id
_entity_poly.type
_entity_poly.pdbx_seq_one_letter_code
_entity_poly.pdbx_strand_id
1 'polypeptide(L)'
;MFLSENGYQNERRSLGASKALAYYADVNQHTRLYGIHEGMAPRRESEPKPTRKEKIEQQKLAQPQLYGMRTLFDFNEHFIELSNAEEEKRSLGFMLLLLGALILSVPIFGVATHFLRHGVLDWVLCLMVIGVFALEYFFLWPHFLAPAFLTGLRARYRFNRTTRKVYALRPEKYGGNVVLDWDRVQAHVRWAPPKSWTAEQLATSELAREERLRSAGLDSNLLLYWPPLDASDPERKGEDVLWVGPTGSGEALWQYIRTFMEDGMDAVPKPSEHEWLRKGFSGPGEHLEETVMHGSHMRDDIIGKGTSGATFTNYATNFLWAPLHSLAERLCYWPTFPEEWNSDCGQKRRESGIGPEEPLRWNCKP
;
A
#
# COMPACT_ATOMS: atom_id res chain seq x y z
N MET A 1 -2.70 -3.07 3.71
CA MET A 1 -3.06 -2.54 5.06
C MET A 1 -3.15 -1.02 4.94
N PHE A 2 -3.79 -0.29 5.85
CA PHE A 2 -3.94 1.18 5.72
C PHE A 2 -2.97 1.98 6.62
N LEU A 3 -1.71 1.53 6.77
CA LEU A 3 -0.75 2.16 7.70
C LEU A 3 -0.37 3.57 7.26
N SER A 4 0.04 3.71 6.00
CA SER A 4 0.39 5.00 5.40
C SER A 4 -0.79 5.98 5.44
N GLU A 5 -1.99 5.52 5.06
CA GLU A 5 -3.20 6.34 5.11
C GLU A 5 -3.57 6.73 6.55
N ASN A 6 -3.45 5.80 7.52
CA ASN A 6 -3.72 6.09 8.93
C ASN A 6 -2.72 7.12 9.50
N GLY A 7 -1.43 6.95 9.19
CA GLY A 7 -0.39 7.88 9.61
C GLY A 7 -0.65 9.29 9.07
N TYR A 8 -0.93 9.41 7.78
CA TYR A 8 -1.28 10.69 7.16
C TYR A 8 -2.56 11.31 7.76
N GLN A 9 -3.62 10.53 7.96
CA GLN A 9 -4.87 11.06 8.53
C GLN A 9 -4.70 11.50 9.99
N ASN A 10 -3.88 10.81 10.77
CA ASN A 10 -3.56 11.22 12.15
C ASN A 10 -2.78 12.54 12.16
N GLU A 11 -1.76 12.67 11.32
CA GLU A 11 -1.01 13.93 11.16
C GLU A 11 -1.89 15.07 10.66
N ARG A 12 -2.81 14.78 9.73
CA ARG A 12 -3.76 15.77 9.21
C ARG A 12 -4.69 16.28 10.30
N ARG A 13 -5.13 15.41 11.23
CA ARG A 13 -5.99 15.78 12.36
C ARG A 13 -5.23 16.56 13.44
N SER A 14 -3.96 16.24 13.68
CA SER A 14 -3.16 16.88 14.74
C SER A 14 -2.55 18.23 14.31
N LEU A 15 -1.99 18.30 13.10
CA LEU A 15 -1.19 19.43 12.63
C LEU A 15 -1.83 20.19 11.45
N GLY A 16 -2.90 19.65 10.88
CA GLY A 16 -3.58 20.21 9.70
C GLY A 16 -3.04 19.66 8.38
N ALA A 17 -3.84 19.84 7.31
CA ALA A 17 -3.58 19.22 5.99
C ALA A 17 -2.24 19.64 5.38
N SER A 18 -1.88 20.92 5.41
CA SER A 18 -0.64 21.42 4.81
C SER A 18 0.61 20.84 5.49
N LYS A 19 0.62 20.79 6.83
CA LYS A 19 1.75 20.21 7.59
C LYS A 19 1.86 18.70 7.38
N ALA A 20 0.74 17.98 7.40
CA ALA A 20 0.71 16.55 7.14
C ALA A 20 1.17 16.21 5.71
N LEU A 21 0.81 17.05 4.74
CA LEU A 21 1.23 16.91 3.36
C LEU A 21 2.76 17.10 3.22
N ALA A 22 3.31 18.16 3.79
CA ALA A 22 4.75 18.43 3.75
C ALA A 22 5.57 17.39 4.51
N TYR A 23 5.07 16.93 5.67
CA TYR A 23 5.78 15.97 6.52
C TYR A 23 5.62 14.53 6.03
N TYR A 24 4.38 14.04 5.98
CA TYR A 24 4.10 12.62 5.78
C TYR A 24 4.11 12.25 4.30
N ALA A 25 3.35 12.97 3.47
CA ALA A 25 3.32 12.75 2.02
C ALA A 25 4.58 13.25 1.30
N ASP A 26 5.43 14.00 2.02
CA ASP A 26 6.64 14.64 1.47
C ASP A 26 6.35 15.56 0.29
N VAL A 27 5.17 16.14 0.19
CA VAL A 27 4.82 17.04 -0.92
C VAL A 27 5.10 18.47 -0.45
N ASN A 28 6.28 18.97 -0.80
CA ASN A 28 6.77 20.30 -0.44
C ASN A 28 7.64 20.89 -1.57
N GLN A 29 8.13 22.12 -1.38
CA GLN A 29 8.92 22.85 -2.38
C GLN A 29 10.24 22.18 -2.81
N HIS A 30 10.76 21.24 -2.01
CA HIS A 30 12.00 20.51 -2.30
C HIS A 30 11.74 19.16 -2.97
N THR A 31 10.49 18.75 -3.06
CA THR A 31 10.11 17.45 -3.60
C THR A 31 9.82 17.57 -5.08
N ARG A 32 10.43 16.68 -5.86
CA ARG A 32 10.13 16.54 -7.27
C ARG A 32 8.87 15.68 -7.45
N LEU A 33 7.85 16.30 -8.00
CA LEU A 33 6.62 15.65 -8.43
C LEU A 33 6.64 15.52 -9.96
N TYR A 34 6.08 14.43 -10.45
CA TYR A 34 6.04 14.10 -11.87
C TYR A 34 4.64 14.30 -12.41
N GLY A 35 4.49 15.20 -13.38
CA GLY A 35 3.22 15.41 -14.09
C GLY A 35 3.00 14.38 -15.21
N ILE A 36 1.77 14.29 -15.71
CA ILE A 36 1.39 13.40 -16.82
C ILE A 36 2.22 13.66 -18.09
N HIS A 37 2.49 14.93 -18.39
CA HIS A 37 3.19 15.34 -19.62
C HIS A 37 4.72 15.40 -19.47
N GLU A 38 5.26 15.20 -18.28
CA GLU A 38 6.71 15.33 -18.04
C GLU A 38 7.54 14.16 -18.59
N GLY A 39 6.89 13.05 -18.96
CA GLY A 39 7.50 12.00 -19.78
C GLY A 39 7.80 12.44 -21.23
N MET A 40 7.37 13.65 -21.63
CA MET A 40 7.57 14.26 -22.96
C MET A 40 8.22 15.65 -22.91
N ALA A 41 9.05 15.97 -21.92
CA ALA A 41 9.77 17.25 -21.96
C ALA A 41 10.89 17.21 -23.03
N PRO A 42 10.84 18.02 -24.12
CA PRO A 42 11.99 18.18 -24.99
C PRO A 42 13.11 18.86 -24.19
N ARG A 43 14.31 18.27 -24.29
CA ARG A 43 15.55 18.74 -23.64
C ARG A 43 15.75 20.24 -23.86
N ARG A 44 15.87 21.01 -22.77
CA ARG A 44 16.28 22.42 -22.84
C ARG A 44 17.72 22.50 -23.34
N GLU A 45 18.01 23.42 -24.26
CA GLU A 45 19.33 23.53 -24.91
C GLU A 45 20.51 23.71 -23.93
N SER A 46 20.23 24.17 -22.70
CA SER A 46 21.21 24.44 -21.65
C SER A 46 21.58 23.24 -20.76
N GLU A 47 20.89 22.10 -20.87
CA GLU A 47 21.22 20.92 -20.06
C GLU A 47 22.38 20.12 -20.69
N PRO A 48 23.41 19.71 -19.93
CA PRO A 48 24.49 18.88 -20.44
C PRO A 48 23.92 17.58 -21.04
N LYS A 49 24.49 17.13 -22.18
CA LYS A 49 24.03 15.89 -22.84
C LYS A 49 24.21 14.73 -21.86
N PRO A 50 23.15 13.98 -21.51
CA PRO A 50 23.30 12.82 -20.63
C PRO A 50 24.24 11.81 -21.30
N THR A 51 25.12 11.26 -20.48
CA THR A 51 26.13 10.28 -20.87
C THR A 51 25.45 9.05 -21.45
N ARG A 52 26.11 8.26 -22.33
CA ARG A 52 25.50 7.07 -22.94
C ARG A 52 24.96 6.08 -21.91
N LYS A 53 25.62 5.93 -20.76
CA LYS A 53 25.15 5.12 -19.62
C LYS A 53 23.89 5.71 -18.97
N GLU A 54 23.89 7.00 -18.68
CA GLU A 54 22.75 7.71 -18.09
C GLU A 54 21.53 7.70 -19.01
N LYS A 55 21.72 7.79 -20.34
CA LYS A 55 20.64 7.62 -21.31
C LYS A 55 20.04 6.22 -21.29
N ILE A 56 20.88 5.19 -21.18
CA ILE A 56 20.43 3.79 -21.13
C ILE A 56 19.73 3.52 -19.79
N GLU A 57 20.22 4.07 -18.68
CA GLU A 57 19.57 3.98 -17.38
C GLU A 57 18.25 4.74 -17.36
N GLN A 58 18.21 5.99 -17.84
CA GLN A 58 16.97 6.78 -17.97
C GLN A 58 15.96 6.09 -18.91
N GLN A 59 16.40 5.49 -20.01
CA GLN A 59 15.51 4.73 -20.91
C GLN A 59 15.00 3.43 -20.26
N LYS A 60 15.80 2.76 -19.43
CA LYS A 60 15.35 1.57 -18.68
C LYS A 60 14.40 1.94 -17.54
N LEU A 61 14.65 3.04 -16.84
CA LEU A 61 13.81 3.61 -15.78
C LEU A 61 12.47 4.18 -16.31
N ALA A 62 12.47 4.68 -17.56
CA ALA A 62 11.29 5.27 -18.19
C ALA A 62 10.35 4.26 -18.87
N GLN A 63 10.68 2.96 -18.93
CA GLN A 63 9.79 1.98 -19.55
C GLN A 63 8.64 1.59 -18.61
N PRO A 64 7.39 1.58 -19.10
CA PRO A 64 6.25 1.11 -18.31
C PRO A 64 6.46 -0.37 -17.98
N GLN A 65 6.58 -0.71 -16.70
CA GLN A 65 6.81 -2.08 -16.26
C GLN A 65 6.09 -2.35 -14.93
N LEU A 66 5.43 -3.50 -14.84
CA LEU A 66 4.91 -4.05 -13.59
C LEU A 66 5.83 -5.08 -12.94
N TYR A 67 6.83 -5.56 -13.69
CA TYR A 67 7.61 -6.77 -13.43
C TYR A 67 7.66 -7.25 -11.96
N GLY A 68 6.87 -8.28 -11.66
CA GLY A 68 6.83 -8.93 -10.34
C GLY A 68 6.06 -8.16 -9.24
N MET A 69 5.37 -7.07 -9.57
CA MET A 69 4.50 -6.34 -8.65
C MET A 69 3.11 -6.98 -8.63
N ARG A 70 2.81 -7.69 -7.55
CA ARG A 70 1.51 -8.36 -7.38
C ARG A 70 0.45 -7.39 -6.85
N THR A 71 -0.04 -6.51 -7.73
CA THR A 71 -0.92 -5.37 -7.37
C THR A 71 -2.21 -5.29 -8.20
N LEU A 72 -2.28 -5.98 -9.35
CA LEU A 72 -3.40 -5.86 -10.26
C LEU A 72 -4.61 -6.67 -9.80
N PHE A 73 -5.77 -6.01 -9.73
CA PHE A 73 -7.07 -6.67 -9.55
C PHE A 73 -7.83 -6.87 -10.85
N ASP A 74 -7.63 -5.98 -11.82
CA ASP A 74 -8.35 -5.96 -13.08
C ASP A 74 -7.56 -5.17 -14.12
N PHE A 75 -7.65 -5.58 -15.38
CA PHE A 75 -6.93 -4.97 -16.50
C PHE A 75 -7.73 -5.19 -17.79
N ASN A 76 -8.20 -4.10 -18.39
CA ASN A 76 -8.91 -4.13 -19.67
C ASN A 76 -8.68 -2.84 -20.47
N GLU A 77 -9.33 -2.70 -21.61
CA GLU A 77 -9.19 -1.55 -22.50
C GLU A 77 -9.63 -0.22 -21.86
N HIS A 78 -10.55 -0.23 -20.89
CA HIS A 78 -11.13 0.97 -20.30
C HIS A 78 -10.50 1.37 -18.97
N PHE A 79 -10.06 0.40 -18.16
CA PHE A 79 -9.50 0.66 -16.85
C PHE A 79 -8.47 -0.37 -16.41
N ILE A 80 -7.59 0.08 -15.49
CA ILE A 80 -6.78 -0.78 -14.63
C ILE A 80 -7.20 -0.60 -13.18
N GLU A 81 -7.14 -1.68 -12.42
CA GLU A 81 -7.46 -1.67 -11.00
C GLU A 81 -6.28 -2.20 -10.19
N LEU A 82 -5.83 -1.41 -9.22
CA LEU A 82 -4.61 -1.63 -8.45
C LEU A 82 -4.89 -1.62 -6.94
N SER A 83 -4.04 -2.29 -6.17
CA SER A 83 -4.07 -2.28 -4.70
C SER A 83 -3.23 -1.14 -4.10
N ASN A 84 -3.42 -0.92 -2.80
CA ASN A 84 -2.56 -0.02 -2.03
C ASN A 84 -1.27 -0.69 -1.56
N ALA A 85 -0.39 0.14 -0.99
CA ALA A 85 0.89 -0.29 -0.44
C ALA A 85 0.78 -1.05 0.90
N GLU A 86 1.91 -1.62 1.33
CA GLU A 86 2.16 -2.15 2.68
C GLU A 86 1.25 -3.32 3.12
N GLU A 87 1.03 -4.31 2.24
CA GLU A 87 0.29 -5.52 2.58
C GLU A 87 1.04 -6.43 3.58
N GLU A 88 2.36 -6.56 3.41
CA GLU A 88 3.20 -7.57 4.07
C GLU A 88 3.20 -7.48 5.60
N LYS A 89 2.86 -6.33 6.17
CA LYS A 89 2.95 -6.04 7.62
C LYS A 89 1.75 -6.51 8.44
N ARG A 90 0.68 -7.03 7.81
CA ARG A 90 -0.56 -7.43 8.51
C ARG A 90 -0.36 -8.63 9.45
N SER A 91 0.49 -9.60 9.09
CA SER A 91 0.82 -10.75 9.96
C SER A 91 1.54 -10.34 11.24
N LEU A 92 2.43 -9.35 11.16
CA LEU A 92 3.10 -8.76 12.33
C LEU A 92 2.08 -8.15 13.29
N GLY A 93 1.08 -7.42 12.76
CA GLY A 93 -0.09 -6.97 13.51
C GLY A 93 -0.73 -8.07 14.34
N PHE A 94 -0.94 -9.23 13.71
CA PHE A 94 -1.74 -10.30 14.31
C PHE A 94 -0.90 -11.11 15.29
N MET A 95 0.40 -11.27 15.00
CA MET A 95 1.35 -11.79 15.97
C MET A 95 1.41 -10.94 17.23
N LEU A 96 1.58 -9.61 17.11
CA LEU A 96 1.64 -8.74 18.28
C LEU A 96 0.35 -8.81 19.09
N LEU A 97 -0.80 -8.93 18.41
CA LEU A 97 -2.09 -9.19 19.06
C LEU A 97 -2.08 -10.50 19.87
N LEU A 98 -1.67 -11.62 19.25
CA LEU A 98 -1.64 -12.93 19.92
C LEU A 98 -0.60 -12.99 21.05
N LEU A 99 0.58 -12.40 20.83
CA LEU A 99 1.63 -12.31 21.84
C LEU A 99 1.16 -11.49 23.05
N GLY A 100 0.53 -10.34 22.79
CA GLY A 100 -0.10 -9.52 23.83
C GLY A 100 -1.18 -10.30 24.59
N ALA A 101 -2.04 -11.04 23.88
CA ALA A 101 -3.07 -11.88 24.51
C ALA A 101 -2.45 -13.01 25.35
N LEU A 102 -1.37 -13.65 24.89
CA LEU A 102 -0.65 -14.67 25.64
C LEU A 102 0.00 -14.10 26.89
N ILE A 103 0.66 -12.94 26.79
CA ILE A 103 1.25 -12.25 27.94
C ILE A 103 0.18 -11.88 28.96
N LEU A 104 -1.00 -11.41 28.52
CA LEU A 104 -2.15 -11.14 29.37
C LEU A 104 -2.76 -12.41 30.00
N SER A 105 -2.65 -13.55 29.33
CA SER A 105 -3.19 -14.82 29.85
C SER A 105 -2.48 -15.28 31.13
N VAL A 106 -1.19 -14.97 31.30
CA VAL A 106 -0.39 -15.35 32.48
C VAL A 106 -0.88 -14.68 33.77
N PRO A 107 -1.02 -13.34 33.86
CA PRO A 107 -1.59 -12.69 35.04
C PRO A 107 -3.07 -13.04 35.20
N ILE A 108 -3.86 -13.20 34.14
CA ILE A 108 -5.27 -13.63 34.24
C ILE A 108 -5.38 -15.04 34.83
N PHE A 109 -4.54 -15.98 34.39
CA PHE A 109 -4.47 -17.33 34.94
C PHE A 109 -3.95 -17.32 36.39
N GLY A 110 -2.96 -16.46 36.67
CA GLY A 110 -2.51 -16.14 38.02
C GLY A 110 -3.68 -15.72 38.89
N VAL A 111 -4.45 -14.71 38.49
CA VAL A 111 -5.67 -14.25 39.17
C VAL A 111 -6.66 -15.39 39.39
N ALA A 112 -6.96 -16.18 38.35
CA ALA A 112 -7.94 -17.25 38.44
C ALA A 112 -7.52 -18.35 39.43
N THR A 113 -6.23 -18.71 39.47
CA THR A 113 -5.68 -19.69 40.41
C THR A 113 -5.49 -19.12 41.81
N HIS A 114 -5.22 -17.82 41.93
CA HIS A 114 -5.09 -17.10 43.19
C HIS A 114 -6.46 -16.78 43.83
N PHE A 115 -7.53 -16.69 43.03
CA PHE A 115 -8.93 -16.61 43.47
C PHE A 115 -9.28 -17.73 44.45
N LEU A 116 -8.61 -18.86 44.31
CA LEU A 116 -8.82 -20.05 45.13
C LEU A 116 -7.99 -20.07 46.42
N ARG A 117 -7.09 -19.10 46.68
CA ARG A 117 -6.08 -19.22 47.76
C ARG A 117 -5.76 -18.01 48.66
N HIS A 118 -5.92 -16.72 48.31
CA HIS A 118 -5.37 -15.59 49.11
C HIS A 118 -6.13 -14.23 49.10
N GLY A 119 -5.60 -13.22 49.83
CA GLY A 119 -6.25 -11.95 50.27
C GLY A 119 -6.06 -10.67 49.40
N VAL A 120 -6.59 -9.53 49.87
CA VAL A 120 -6.89 -8.30 49.08
C VAL A 120 -5.70 -7.64 48.36
N LEU A 121 -4.49 -7.69 48.90
CA LEU A 121 -3.31 -7.02 48.31
C LEU A 121 -2.89 -7.65 46.96
N ASP A 122 -3.04 -8.98 46.83
CA ASP A 122 -2.68 -9.71 45.62
C ASP A 122 -3.63 -9.40 44.45
N TRP A 123 -4.88 -9.06 44.76
CA TRP A 123 -5.89 -8.61 43.79
C TRP A 123 -5.51 -7.28 43.16
N VAL A 124 -5.06 -6.34 43.99
CA VAL A 124 -4.71 -4.99 43.53
C VAL A 124 -3.53 -5.07 42.56
N LEU A 125 -2.50 -5.86 42.88
CA LEU A 125 -1.34 -6.05 42.00
C LEU A 125 -1.74 -6.64 40.64
N CYS A 126 -2.59 -7.66 40.63
CA CYS A 126 -3.02 -8.28 39.38
C CYS A 126 -3.90 -7.36 38.51
N LEU A 127 -4.83 -6.62 39.13
CA LEU A 127 -5.66 -5.65 38.42
C LEU A 127 -4.83 -4.50 37.85
N MET A 128 -3.78 -4.06 38.56
CA MET A 128 -2.83 -3.07 38.03
C MET A 128 -2.10 -3.60 36.79
N VAL A 129 -1.64 -4.86 36.81
CA VAL A 129 -0.98 -5.47 35.65
C VAL A 129 -1.94 -5.57 34.45
N ILE A 130 -3.17 -6.06 34.65
CA ILE A 130 -4.19 -6.10 33.60
C ILE A 130 -4.50 -4.70 33.07
N GLY A 131 -4.62 -3.71 33.97
CA GLY A 131 -4.88 -2.32 33.62
C GLY A 131 -3.78 -1.69 32.76
N VAL A 132 -2.50 -1.92 33.11
CA VAL A 132 -1.35 -1.44 32.32
C VAL A 132 -1.35 -2.05 30.93
N PHE A 133 -1.52 -3.36 30.81
CA PHE A 133 -1.56 -4.02 29.50
C PHE A 133 -2.78 -3.60 28.66
N ALA A 134 -3.96 -3.45 29.27
CA ALA A 134 -5.15 -2.95 28.58
C ALA A 134 -4.93 -1.52 28.05
N LEU A 135 -4.23 -0.69 28.83
CA LEU A 135 -3.86 0.67 28.45
C LEU A 135 -2.85 0.70 27.30
N GLU A 136 -1.80 -0.15 27.33
CA GLU A 136 -0.88 -0.32 26.21
C GLU A 136 -1.62 -0.73 24.92
N TYR A 137 -2.50 -1.72 25.02
CA TYR A 137 -3.30 -2.18 23.89
C TYR A 137 -4.22 -1.09 23.34
N PHE A 138 -4.85 -0.32 24.23
CA PHE A 138 -5.68 0.83 23.87
C PHE A 138 -4.89 1.89 23.08
N PHE A 139 -3.63 2.15 23.47
CA PHE A 139 -2.75 3.08 22.74
C PHE A 139 -2.23 2.51 21.40
N LEU A 140 -1.94 1.21 21.32
CA LEU A 140 -1.48 0.54 20.10
C LEU A 140 -2.61 0.35 19.08
N TRP A 141 -3.85 0.17 19.54
CA TRP A 141 -5.00 -0.13 18.69
C TRP A 141 -5.20 0.85 17.53
N PRO A 142 -5.34 2.18 17.73
CA PRO A 142 -5.61 3.11 16.64
C PRO A 142 -4.44 3.25 15.66
N HIS A 143 -3.21 2.99 16.09
CA HIS A 143 -2.00 3.21 15.29
C HIS A 143 -1.63 1.98 14.45
N PHE A 144 -1.78 0.78 15.01
CA PHE A 144 -1.24 -0.44 14.41
C PHE A 144 -2.29 -1.53 14.16
N LEU A 145 -3.20 -1.78 15.11
CA LEU A 145 -4.14 -2.91 14.99
C LEU A 145 -5.37 -2.56 14.15
N ALA A 146 -6.00 -1.40 14.37
CA ALA A 146 -7.19 -0.98 13.64
C ALA A 146 -6.94 -0.83 12.11
N PRO A 147 -5.77 -0.35 11.63
CA PRO A 147 -5.46 -0.38 10.20
C PRO A 147 -5.21 -1.78 9.62
N ALA A 148 -4.95 -2.79 10.48
CA ALA A 148 -4.66 -4.17 10.10
C ALA A 148 -5.91 -5.06 10.06
N PHE A 149 -6.85 -4.86 11.01
CA PHE A 149 -7.99 -5.74 11.27
C PHE A 149 -9.32 -4.99 11.25
N LEU A 150 -10.41 -5.72 11.04
CA LEU A 150 -11.79 -5.20 11.15
C LEU A 150 -12.03 -3.97 10.27
N THR A 151 -11.37 -3.95 9.12
CA THR A 151 -11.38 -2.86 8.14
C THR A 151 -11.46 -3.46 6.73
N GLY A 152 -11.41 -2.61 5.70
CA GLY A 152 -11.29 -3.07 4.32
C GLY A 152 -10.02 -3.92 4.13
N LEU A 153 -10.09 -5.00 3.37
CA LEU A 153 -8.94 -5.88 3.19
C LEU A 153 -7.81 -5.16 2.44
N ARG A 154 -8.13 -4.40 1.40
CA ARG A 154 -7.20 -3.57 0.63
C ARG A 154 -7.94 -2.36 0.08
N ALA A 155 -7.24 -1.24 -0.12
CA ALA A 155 -7.79 -0.18 -0.95
C ALA A 155 -7.85 -0.65 -2.41
N ARG A 156 -8.82 -0.15 -3.16
CA ARG A 156 -8.94 -0.41 -4.60
C ARG A 156 -8.91 0.90 -5.35
N TYR A 157 -7.94 1.03 -6.23
CA TYR A 157 -7.75 2.22 -7.06
C TYR A 157 -8.02 1.84 -8.51
N ARG A 158 -9.10 2.37 -9.08
CA ARG A 158 -9.46 2.15 -10.49
C ARG A 158 -9.11 3.38 -11.30
N PHE A 159 -8.20 3.22 -12.24
CA PHE A 159 -7.80 4.25 -13.19
C PHE A 159 -8.54 3.99 -14.50
N ASN A 160 -9.56 4.79 -14.79
CA ASN A 160 -10.39 4.65 -15.98
C ASN A 160 -9.91 5.63 -17.05
N ARG A 161 -9.32 5.11 -18.12
CA ARG A 161 -8.81 5.91 -19.24
C ARG A 161 -9.91 6.53 -20.07
N THR A 162 -11.05 5.85 -20.21
CA THR A 162 -12.19 6.33 -21.01
C THR A 162 -12.81 7.58 -20.39
N THR A 163 -13.02 7.56 -19.07
CA THR A 163 -13.58 8.72 -18.34
C THR A 163 -12.52 9.72 -17.88
N ARG A 164 -11.23 9.38 -17.99
CA ARG A 164 -10.10 10.10 -17.38
C ARG A 164 -10.30 10.39 -15.88
N LYS A 165 -10.81 9.41 -15.15
CA LYS A 165 -11.08 9.50 -13.71
C LYS A 165 -10.41 8.37 -12.94
N VAL A 166 -10.05 8.67 -11.70
CA VAL A 166 -9.50 7.73 -10.73
C VAL A 166 -10.49 7.56 -9.60
N TYR A 167 -10.98 6.34 -9.42
CA TYR A 167 -11.90 5.97 -8.36
C TYR A 167 -11.11 5.30 -7.25
N ALA A 168 -11.10 5.89 -6.07
CA ALA A 168 -10.45 5.32 -4.89
C ALA A 168 -11.51 4.83 -3.91
N LEU A 169 -11.44 3.54 -3.60
CA LEU A 169 -12.32 2.85 -2.68
C LEU A 169 -11.52 2.42 -1.44
N ARG A 170 -11.79 3.09 -0.33
CA ARG A 170 -11.14 2.86 0.97
C ARG A 170 -12.05 3.29 2.12
N PRO A 171 -11.90 2.72 3.32
CA PRO A 171 -12.75 3.07 4.46
C PRO A 171 -12.65 4.56 4.82
N GLU A 172 -13.74 5.12 5.34
CA GLU A 172 -13.88 6.55 5.69
C GLU A 172 -12.77 7.04 6.62
N LYS A 173 -12.37 6.23 7.60
CA LYS A 173 -11.29 6.55 8.54
C LYS A 173 -9.95 6.83 7.84
N TYR A 174 -9.73 6.27 6.65
CA TYR A 174 -8.48 6.35 5.88
C TYR A 174 -8.56 7.28 4.66
N GLY A 175 -9.57 8.15 4.62
CA GLY A 175 -9.80 9.13 3.55
C GLY A 175 -11.07 8.89 2.74
N GLY A 176 -11.73 7.74 2.92
CA GLY A 176 -13.02 7.46 2.31
C GLY A 176 -12.99 7.30 0.79
N ASN A 177 -14.19 7.12 0.25
CA ASN A 177 -14.41 6.94 -1.18
C ASN A 177 -14.33 8.29 -1.90
N VAL A 178 -13.50 8.36 -2.94
CA VAL A 178 -13.33 9.59 -3.73
C VAL A 178 -13.22 9.30 -5.23
N VAL A 179 -13.65 10.26 -6.03
CA VAL A 179 -13.44 10.31 -7.47
C VAL A 179 -12.55 11.49 -7.79
N LEU A 180 -11.45 11.24 -8.48
CA LEU A 180 -10.39 12.21 -8.75
C LEU A 180 -10.17 12.34 -10.25
N ASP A 181 -9.90 13.54 -10.72
CA ASP A 181 -9.62 13.79 -12.14
C ASP A 181 -8.19 13.37 -12.46
N TRP A 182 -8.00 12.54 -13.48
CA TRP A 182 -6.68 12.06 -13.87
C TRP A 182 -5.76 13.23 -14.26
N ASP A 183 -6.27 14.22 -14.99
CA ASP A 183 -5.47 15.33 -15.55
C ASP A 183 -4.77 16.22 -14.51
N ARG A 184 -5.13 16.10 -13.23
CA ARG A 184 -4.56 16.86 -12.10
C ARG A 184 -3.51 16.07 -11.32
N VAL A 185 -3.35 14.79 -11.61
CA VAL A 185 -2.48 13.92 -10.81
C VAL A 185 -1.02 14.33 -10.92
N GLN A 186 -0.32 14.25 -9.80
CA GLN A 186 1.11 14.43 -9.68
C GLN A 186 1.70 13.23 -8.94
N ALA A 187 2.73 12.61 -9.50
CA ALA A 187 3.34 11.42 -8.92
C ALA A 187 4.60 11.75 -8.13
N HIS A 188 4.72 11.21 -6.93
CA HIS A 188 5.95 11.17 -6.15
C HIS A 188 6.49 9.73 -6.17
N VAL A 189 7.42 9.49 -7.10
CA VAL A 189 7.96 8.15 -7.41
C VAL A 189 9.03 7.65 -6.43
N ARG A 190 9.53 8.53 -5.55
CA ARG A 190 10.56 8.23 -4.54
C ARG A 190 10.09 8.52 -3.13
N TRP A 191 8.78 8.41 -2.89
CA TRP A 191 8.23 8.65 -1.57
C TRP A 191 8.76 7.63 -0.58
N ALA A 192 9.13 8.08 0.63
CA ALA A 192 9.49 7.22 1.75
C ALA A 192 8.74 7.67 3.02
N PRO A 193 8.31 6.73 3.87
CA PRO A 193 7.64 7.07 5.12
C PRO A 193 8.58 7.81 6.08
N PRO A 194 8.07 8.75 6.89
CA PRO A 194 8.88 9.37 7.94
C PRO A 194 9.21 8.32 9.01
N LYS A 195 10.50 8.01 9.20
CA LYS A 195 10.96 6.98 10.16
C LYS A 195 11.33 7.58 11.52
N SER A 196 12.45 8.29 11.58
CA SER A 196 13.00 8.86 12.83
C SER A 196 13.07 10.39 12.81
N TRP A 197 12.68 11.02 11.70
CA TRP A 197 12.79 12.46 11.54
C TRP A 197 11.49 13.16 11.93
N THR A 198 11.63 14.29 12.62
CA THR A 198 10.52 15.20 12.90
C THR A 198 10.24 16.11 11.70
N ALA A 199 9.03 16.67 11.64
CA ALA A 199 8.66 17.64 10.60
C ALA A 199 9.63 18.84 10.55
N GLU A 200 10.08 19.32 11.70
CA GLU A 200 11.02 20.43 11.81
C GLU A 200 12.42 20.08 11.29
N GLN A 201 12.90 18.87 11.58
CA GLN A 201 14.19 18.39 11.07
C GLN A 201 14.20 18.30 9.54
N LEU A 202 13.12 17.79 8.94
CA LEU A 202 12.99 17.71 7.48
C LEU A 202 12.81 19.07 6.82
N ALA A 203 12.20 20.04 7.52
CA ALA A 203 12.03 21.40 7.01
C ALA A 203 13.35 22.20 7.00
N THR A 204 14.23 21.96 7.98
CA THR A 204 15.43 22.78 8.21
C THR A 204 16.72 22.15 7.69
N SER A 205 16.86 20.83 7.75
CA SER A 205 18.10 20.13 7.40
C SER A 205 18.01 19.48 6.02
N GLU A 206 18.87 19.92 5.11
CA GLU A 206 19.03 19.28 3.80
C GLU A 206 19.51 17.83 3.92
N LEU A 207 20.42 17.56 4.86
CA LEU A 207 20.98 16.24 5.10
C LEU A 207 19.89 15.23 5.53
N ALA A 208 18.92 15.66 6.37
CA ALA A 208 17.79 14.82 6.75
C ALA A 208 16.89 14.47 5.56
N ARG A 209 16.69 15.42 4.62
CA ARG A 209 15.93 15.17 3.39
C ARG A 209 16.65 14.20 2.46
N GLU A 210 17.96 14.37 2.30
CA GLU A 210 18.77 13.45 1.49
C GLU A 210 18.77 12.04 2.08
N GLU A 211 18.88 11.90 3.40
CA GLU A 211 18.78 10.60 4.07
C GLU A 211 17.41 9.94 3.86
N ARG A 212 16.32 10.71 3.96
CA ARG A 212 14.97 10.22 3.64
C ARG A 212 14.90 9.71 2.19
N LEU A 213 15.39 10.48 1.23
CA LEU A 213 15.42 10.12 -0.19
C LEU A 213 16.33 8.91 -0.48
N ARG A 214 17.40 8.72 0.30
CA ARG A 214 18.24 7.52 0.24
C ARG A 214 17.52 6.31 0.82
N SER A 215 16.76 6.49 1.90
CA SER A 215 15.94 5.42 2.50
C SER A 215 14.82 4.94 1.57
N ALA A 216 14.36 5.80 0.66
CA ALA A 216 13.41 5.45 -0.39
C ALA A 216 13.90 4.29 -1.28
N GLY A 217 15.21 4.08 -1.44
CA GLY A 217 15.72 2.94 -2.22
C GLY A 217 15.30 1.56 -1.69
N LEU A 218 14.98 1.46 -0.38
CA LEU A 218 14.58 0.21 0.27
C LEU A 218 13.08 0.13 0.54
N ASP A 219 12.44 1.26 0.88
CA ASP A 219 11.04 1.31 1.32
C ASP A 219 10.17 2.29 0.50
N SER A 220 10.53 2.58 -0.75
CA SER A 220 9.73 3.51 -1.56
C SER A 220 8.40 2.93 -1.99
N ASN A 221 7.36 3.75 -1.98
CA ASN A 221 6.10 3.43 -2.65
C ASN A 221 5.79 4.52 -3.67
N LEU A 222 4.97 4.20 -4.67
CA LEU A 222 4.38 5.23 -5.52
C LEU A 222 3.33 5.99 -4.72
N LEU A 223 3.53 7.29 -4.55
CA LEU A 223 2.52 8.20 -4.01
C LEU A 223 1.94 9.04 -5.15
N LEU A 224 0.62 9.06 -5.26
CA LEU A 224 -0.10 9.94 -6.17
C LEU A 224 -0.78 11.06 -5.38
N TYR A 225 -0.59 12.28 -5.83
CA TYR A 225 -1.09 13.49 -5.19
C TYR A 225 -1.99 14.26 -6.15
N TRP A 226 -3.14 14.69 -5.64
CA TRP A 226 -4.04 15.61 -6.31
C TRP A 226 -3.99 16.95 -5.58
N PRO A 227 -3.55 18.03 -6.24
CA PRO A 227 -3.59 19.36 -5.64
C PRO A 227 -5.02 19.85 -5.46
N PRO A 228 -5.27 20.81 -4.55
CA PRO A 228 -6.60 21.39 -4.37
C PRO A 228 -7.11 22.03 -5.66
N LEU A 229 -8.44 22.03 -5.84
CA LEU A 229 -9.10 22.64 -7.01
C LEU A 229 -8.82 24.14 -7.09
N ASP A 230 -8.83 24.80 -5.93
CA ASP A 230 -8.46 26.21 -5.77
C ASP A 230 -7.35 26.29 -4.74
N ALA A 231 -6.20 26.84 -5.14
CA ALA A 231 -5.05 27.01 -4.25
C ALA A 231 -5.31 27.99 -3.11
N SER A 232 -6.32 28.87 -3.27
CA SER A 232 -6.72 29.85 -2.26
C SER A 232 -7.80 29.32 -1.29
N ASP A 233 -8.38 28.16 -1.56
CA ASP A 233 -9.40 27.55 -0.71
C ASP A 233 -8.78 27.03 0.61
N PRO A 234 -9.16 27.58 1.78
CA PRO A 234 -8.65 27.10 3.06
C PRO A 234 -9.09 25.66 3.37
N GLU A 235 -10.21 25.19 2.81
CA GLU A 235 -10.68 23.82 2.97
C GLU A 235 -9.95 22.84 2.04
N ARG A 236 -9.15 23.35 1.08
CA ARG A 236 -8.38 22.59 0.09
C ARG A 236 -9.22 21.53 -0.60
N LYS A 237 -10.41 21.89 -1.08
CA LYS A 237 -11.34 20.95 -1.70
C LYS A 237 -10.72 20.24 -2.90
N GLY A 238 -10.97 18.94 -2.99
CA GLY A 238 -10.48 18.09 -4.07
C GLY A 238 -8.99 17.73 -3.97
N GLU A 239 -8.33 18.03 -2.85
CA GLU A 239 -7.00 17.52 -2.54
C GLU A 239 -7.06 16.08 -1.99
N ASP A 240 -6.21 15.19 -2.51
CA ASP A 240 -6.07 13.85 -1.97
C ASP A 240 -4.69 13.23 -2.24
N VAL A 241 -4.35 12.19 -1.47
CA VAL A 241 -3.12 11.42 -1.55
C VAL A 241 -3.43 9.92 -1.52
N LEU A 242 -2.85 9.17 -2.46
CA LEU A 242 -2.97 7.72 -2.58
C LEU A 242 -1.59 7.06 -2.59
N TRP A 243 -1.42 5.97 -1.84
CA TRP A 243 -0.24 5.10 -1.89
C TRP A 243 -0.55 3.85 -2.69
N VAL A 244 0.04 3.72 -3.88
CA VAL A 244 -0.33 2.71 -4.88
C VAL A 244 0.77 1.68 -5.04
N GLY A 245 0.39 0.39 -5.08
CA GLY A 245 1.30 -0.71 -5.36
C GLY A 245 2.29 -1.04 -4.23
N PRO A 246 3.10 -2.10 -4.42
CA PRO A 246 4.03 -2.59 -3.40
C PRO A 246 5.26 -1.71 -3.25
N THR A 247 6.06 -2.02 -2.23
CA THR A 247 7.37 -1.42 -2.01
C THR A 247 8.30 -1.62 -3.21
N GLY A 248 9.00 -0.57 -3.62
CA GLY A 248 9.88 -0.50 -4.78
C GLY A 248 9.18 -0.22 -6.11
N SER A 249 7.86 0.05 -6.12
CA SER A 249 7.10 0.22 -7.37
C SER A 249 7.24 1.59 -8.05
N GLY A 250 7.50 2.63 -7.26
CA GLY A 250 7.76 4.03 -7.63
C GLY A 250 7.62 4.42 -9.10
N GLU A 251 8.74 4.50 -9.82
CA GLU A 251 8.81 5.07 -11.17
C GLU A 251 8.24 4.14 -12.26
N ALA A 252 8.54 2.84 -12.17
CA ALA A 252 8.07 1.86 -13.16
C ALA A 252 6.55 1.73 -13.15
N LEU A 253 5.93 1.70 -11.96
CA LEU A 253 4.49 1.67 -11.80
C LEU A 253 3.85 2.99 -12.24
N TRP A 254 4.47 4.14 -11.96
CA TRP A 254 3.98 5.43 -12.45
C TRP A 254 3.93 5.46 -13.98
N GLN A 255 5.03 5.06 -14.65
CA GLN A 255 5.04 4.99 -16.11
C GLN A 255 4.02 4.00 -16.65
N TYR A 256 3.85 2.85 -15.98
CA TYR A 256 2.83 1.88 -16.38
C TYR A 256 1.42 2.46 -16.33
N ILE A 257 1.02 3.06 -15.20
CA ILE A 257 -0.29 3.69 -15.04
C ILE A 257 -0.45 4.82 -16.06
N ARG A 258 0.56 5.67 -16.22
CA ARG A 258 0.54 6.82 -17.13
C ARG A 258 0.38 6.40 -18.58
N THR A 259 1.20 5.48 -19.07
CA THR A 259 1.12 4.96 -20.44
C THR A 259 -0.21 4.25 -20.68
N PHE A 260 -0.73 3.49 -19.70
CA PHE A 260 -2.07 2.91 -19.83
C PHE A 260 -3.15 4.00 -19.98
N MET A 261 -3.10 5.05 -19.15
CA MET A 261 -4.11 6.11 -19.15
C MET A 261 -4.06 6.99 -20.41
N GLU A 262 -2.87 7.25 -20.94
CA GLU A 262 -2.70 8.10 -22.13
C GLU A 262 -2.77 7.33 -23.44
N ASP A 263 -2.00 6.25 -23.55
CA ASP A 263 -1.76 5.55 -24.81
C ASP A 263 -2.62 4.27 -24.95
N GLY A 264 -3.15 3.77 -23.83
CA GLY A 264 -4.07 2.64 -23.78
C GLY A 264 -3.41 1.29 -23.48
N MET A 265 -4.25 0.25 -23.50
CA MET A 265 -3.89 -1.10 -23.07
C MET A 265 -2.75 -1.73 -23.90
N ASP A 266 -2.71 -1.47 -25.21
CA ASP A 266 -1.72 -2.06 -26.11
C ASP A 266 -0.33 -1.39 -26.02
N ALA A 267 -0.25 -0.22 -25.38
CA ALA A 267 0.98 0.53 -25.20
C ALA A 267 1.78 0.08 -23.95
N VAL A 268 1.16 -0.72 -23.07
CA VAL A 268 1.82 -1.25 -21.87
C VAL A 268 2.08 -2.76 -22.01
N PRO A 269 3.10 -3.29 -21.32
CA PRO A 269 3.29 -4.73 -21.24
C PRO A 269 2.06 -5.44 -20.68
N LYS A 270 1.68 -6.54 -21.33
CA LYS A 270 0.57 -7.37 -20.86
C LYS A 270 0.90 -7.99 -19.50
N PRO A 271 -0.03 -7.94 -18.52
CA PRO A 271 0.23 -8.51 -17.22
C PRO A 271 0.53 -10.00 -17.25
N SER A 272 1.56 -10.43 -16.53
CA SER A 272 1.88 -11.83 -16.29
C SER A 272 1.10 -12.39 -15.10
N GLU A 273 1.06 -13.73 -14.95
CA GLU A 273 0.37 -14.39 -13.82
C GLU A 273 0.86 -13.90 -12.44
N HIS A 274 2.13 -13.50 -12.36
CA HIS A 274 2.79 -13.03 -11.15
C HIS A 274 2.34 -11.63 -10.70
N GLU A 275 1.71 -10.84 -11.58
CA GLU A 275 1.30 -9.46 -11.29
C GLU A 275 -0.15 -9.37 -10.79
N TRP A 276 -0.92 -10.44 -10.99
CA TRP A 276 -2.31 -10.54 -10.56
C TRP A 276 -2.43 -10.85 -9.07
N LEU A 277 -3.23 -10.04 -8.40
CA LEU A 277 -3.56 -10.18 -6.99
C LEU A 277 -4.94 -10.82 -6.85
N ARG A 278 -5.01 -12.02 -6.25
CA ARG A 278 -6.26 -12.74 -6.03
C ARG A 278 -7.09 -12.15 -4.89
N LYS A 279 -8.42 -12.30 -4.98
CA LYS A 279 -9.38 -11.85 -3.98
C LYS A 279 -9.45 -12.83 -2.79
N GLY A 280 -8.44 -12.79 -1.94
CA GLY A 280 -8.37 -13.64 -0.75
C GLY A 280 -7.97 -15.08 -1.05
N PHE A 281 -7.73 -15.83 0.03
CA PHE A 281 -7.08 -17.15 -0.03
C PHE A 281 -7.94 -18.21 0.67
N SER A 282 -8.05 -19.38 0.07
CA SER A 282 -8.78 -20.51 0.64
C SER A 282 -8.11 -21.06 1.90
N GLY A 283 -6.79 -20.93 2.03
CA GLY A 283 -6.06 -21.33 3.22
C GLY A 283 -4.64 -20.75 3.33
N PRO A 284 -3.95 -21.04 4.45
CA PRO A 284 -2.61 -20.53 4.72
C PRO A 284 -1.54 -20.94 3.69
N GLY A 285 -1.64 -22.14 3.11
CA GLY A 285 -0.70 -22.59 2.09
C GLY A 285 -0.81 -21.77 0.80
N GLU A 286 -2.03 -21.55 0.31
CA GLU A 286 -2.27 -20.68 -0.84
C GLU A 286 -1.82 -19.26 -0.55
N HIS A 287 -2.13 -18.72 0.64
CA HIS A 287 -1.63 -17.42 1.08
C HIS A 287 -0.10 -17.32 1.04
N LEU A 288 0.61 -18.31 1.59
CA LEU A 288 2.07 -18.35 1.62
C LEU A 288 2.66 -18.33 0.21
N GLU A 289 2.17 -19.23 -0.65
CA GLU A 289 2.63 -19.34 -2.03
C GLU A 289 2.44 -18.02 -2.78
N GLU A 290 1.30 -17.38 -2.55
CA GLU A 290 0.85 -16.26 -3.35
C GLU A 290 1.32 -14.89 -2.87
N THR A 291 1.53 -14.68 -1.57
CA THR A 291 1.93 -13.37 -1.02
C THR A 291 3.40 -13.31 -0.66
N VAL A 292 4.01 -14.44 -0.28
CA VAL A 292 5.40 -14.47 0.18
C VAL A 292 6.33 -15.14 -0.81
N MET A 293 5.90 -16.26 -1.40
CA MET A 293 6.76 -17.08 -2.26
C MET A 293 6.79 -16.62 -3.71
N HIS A 294 5.78 -15.87 -4.17
CA HIS A 294 5.68 -15.34 -5.55
C HIS A 294 7.01 -14.76 -6.07
N GLY A 295 7.63 -13.84 -5.31
CA GLY A 295 8.88 -13.21 -5.75
C GLY A 295 10.07 -14.18 -5.80
N SER A 296 10.07 -15.22 -4.97
CA SER A 296 11.06 -16.30 -4.98
C SER A 296 10.86 -17.23 -6.18
N HIS A 297 9.62 -17.64 -6.46
CA HIS A 297 9.28 -18.47 -7.62
C HIS A 297 9.60 -17.77 -8.93
N MET A 298 9.23 -16.49 -9.05
CA MET A 298 9.57 -15.70 -10.24
C MET A 298 11.08 -15.67 -10.50
N ARG A 299 11.91 -15.54 -9.45
CA ARG A 299 13.38 -15.59 -9.58
C ARG A 299 13.88 -16.96 -10.02
N ASP A 300 13.33 -18.03 -9.45
CA ASP A 300 13.72 -19.38 -9.81
C ASP A 300 13.34 -19.73 -11.25
N ASP A 301 12.16 -19.28 -11.70
CA ASP A 301 11.69 -19.43 -13.09
C ASP A 301 12.60 -18.70 -14.08
N ILE A 302 13.04 -17.48 -13.76
CA ILE A 302 14.01 -16.73 -14.59
C ILE A 302 15.34 -17.48 -14.71
N ILE A 303 15.79 -18.10 -13.61
CA ILE A 303 17.06 -18.83 -13.57
C ILE A 303 16.94 -20.20 -14.27
N GLY A 304 15.74 -20.78 -14.33
CA GLY A 304 15.43 -22.02 -15.06
C GLY A 304 16.07 -23.27 -14.46
N LYS A 305 16.53 -23.22 -13.20
CA LYS A 305 17.22 -24.32 -12.50
C LYS A 305 16.34 -25.04 -11.46
N GLY A 306 15.04 -24.77 -11.44
CA GLY A 306 14.11 -25.27 -10.43
C GLY A 306 14.24 -24.54 -9.10
N THR A 307 13.56 -25.05 -8.06
CA THR A 307 13.48 -24.41 -6.74
C THR A 307 14.86 -24.26 -6.10
N SER A 308 15.25 -23.01 -5.83
CA SER A 308 16.54 -22.71 -5.22
C SER A 308 16.54 -22.91 -3.71
N GLY A 309 17.73 -23.08 -3.12
CA GLY A 309 17.89 -23.11 -1.67
C GLY A 309 17.45 -21.80 -0.99
N ALA A 310 17.48 -20.67 -1.71
CA ALA A 310 16.95 -19.39 -1.23
C ALA A 310 15.41 -19.43 -1.12
N THR A 311 14.73 -20.01 -2.10
CA THR A 311 13.28 -20.22 -2.06
C THR A 311 12.88 -21.15 -0.92
N PHE A 312 13.61 -22.26 -0.73
CA PHE A 312 13.38 -23.13 0.42
C PHE A 312 13.56 -22.40 1.77
N THR A 313 14.61 -21.58 1.89
CA THR A 313 14.86 -20.79 3.11
C THR A 313 13.76 -19.75 3.35
N ASN A 314 13.27 -19.09 2.29
CA ASN A 314 12.16 -18.14 2.38
C ASN A 314 10.87 -18.85 2.86
N TYR A 315 10.57 -20.02 2.31
CA TYR A 315 9.45 -20.86 2.74
C TYR A 315 9.57 -21.22 4.23
N ALA A 316 10.72 -21.77 4.66
CA ALA A 316 10.93 -22.18 6.04
C ALA A 316 10.79 -21.02 7.04
N THR A 317 11.24 -19.83 6.65
CA THR A 317 11.15 -18.62 7.48
C THR A 317 9.72 -18.12 7.59
N ASN A 318 8.91 -18.26 6.52
CA ASN A 318 7.57 -17.66 6.43
C ASN A 318 6.40 -18.62 6.65
N PHE A 319 6.63 -19.93 6.63
CA PHE A 319 5.57 -20.94 6.80
C PHE A 319 4.82 -20.80 8.14
N LEU A 320 5.51 -20.41 9.21
CA LEU A 320 4.89 -20.13 10.51
C LEU A 320 4.01 -18.87 10.50
N TRP A 321 4.24 -17.96 9.55
CA TRP A 321 3.60 -16.65 9.49
C TRP A 321 2.36 -16.62 8.60
N ALA A 322 2.32 -17.45 7.57
CA ALA A 322 1.20 -17.52 6.64
C ALA A 322 -0.16 -17.83 7.31
N PRO A 323 -0.26 -18.72 8.33
CA PRO A 323 -1.51 -18.90 9.06
C PRO A 323 -1.99 -17.62 9.76
N LEU A 324 -1.07 -16.87 10.37
CA LEU A 324 -1.38 -15.62 11.05
C LEU A 324 -1.85 -14.55 10.06
N HIS A 325 -1.20 -14.47 8.90
CA HIS A 325 -1.60 -13.54 7.85
C HIS A 325 -2.97 -13.91 7.28
N SER A 326 -3.21 -15.18 6.96
CA SER A 326 -4.50 -15.67 6.46
C SER A 326 -5.64 -15.40 7.45
N LEU A 327 -5.42 -15.60 8.74
CA LEU A 327 -6.39 -15.25 9.79
C LEU A 327 -6.65 -13.75 9.84
N ALA A 328 -5.59 -12.93 9.77
CA ALA A 328 -5.70 -11.48 9.77
C ALA A 328 -6.56 -10.95 8.62
N GLU A 329 -6.37 -11.48 7.42
CA GLU A 329 -7.15 -11.09 6.24
C GLU A 329 -8.62 -11.51 6.34
N ARG A 330 -8.91 -12.65 6.96
CA ARG A 330 -10.28 -13.12 7.22
C ARG A 330 -11.04 -12.23 8.20
N LEU A 331 -10.35 -11.46 9.03
CA LEU A 331 -10.95 -10.45 9.90
C LEU A 331 -11.24 -9.13 9.17
N CYS A 332 -10.93 -9.02 7.88
CA CYS A 332 -11.23 -7.87 7.05
C CYS A 332 -12.37 -8.18 6.07
N TYR A 333 -13.06 -7.15 5.59
CA TYR A 333 -14.06 -7.29 4.54
C TYR A 333 -13.51 -6.83 3.19
N TRP A 334 -13.95 -7.43 2.09
CA TRP A 334 -13.58 -6.94 0.75
C TRP A 334 -14.44 -5.73 0.37
N PRO A 335 -13.87 -4.55 0.09
CA PRO A 335 -14.68 -3.40 -0.27
C PRO A 335 -15.21 -3.53 -1.70
N THR A 336 -16.48 -3.19 -1.88
CA THR A 336 -17.19 -3.19 -3.17
C THR A 336 -17.41 -1.77 -3.67
N PHE A 337 -17.37 -1.57 -4.99
CA PHE A 337 -17.60 -0.25 -5.56
C PHE A 337 -19.09 0.07 -5.50
N PRO A 338 -19.49 1.34 -5.25
CA PRO A 338 -20.88 1.73 -5.38
C PRO A 338 -21.40 1.48 -6.80
N GLU A 339 -22.68 1.09 -6.95
CA GLU A 339 -23.27 0.82 -8.26
C GLU A 339 -23.19 2.04 -9.21
N GLU A 340 -23.24 3.25 -8.65
CA GLU A 340 -23.12 4.52 -9.38
C GLU A 340 -21.78 4.67 -10.12
N TRP A 341 -20.73 3.98 -9.67
CA TRP A 341 -19.38 4.06 -10.25
C TRP A 341 -19.11 2.94 -11.27
N ASN A 342 -20.10 2.06 -11.50
CA ASN A 342 -20.00 0.95 -12.45
C ASN A 342 -20.42 1.34 -13.88
N SER A 343 -20.52 2.63 -14.20
CA SER A 343 -21.14 3.13 -15.43
C SER A 343 -20.38 2.85 -16.73
N ASP A 344 -19.05 2.63 -16.70
CA ASP A 344 -18.22 2.63 -17.92
C ASP A 344 -17.35 1.37 -18.09
N CYS A 345 -17.73 0.25 -17.48
CA CYS A 345 -16.93 -0.98 -17.51
C CYS A 345 -17.20 -1.89 -18.73
N GLY A 346 -18.13 -1.53 -19.63
CA GLY A 346 -18.53 -2.36 -20.79
C GLY A 346 -19.28 -3.66 -20.42
N GLN A 347 -19.12 -4.19 -19.20
CA GLN A 347 -19.87 -5.30 -18.62
C GLN A 347 -19.96 -5.16 -17.08
N LYS A 348 -21.13 -5.51 -16.50
CA LYS A 348 -21.36 -5.48 -15.04
C LYS A 348 -20.50 -6.53 -14.35
N ARG A 349 -19.55 -6.11 -13.50
CA ARG A 349 -18.70 -7.01 -12.71
C ARG A 349 -19.55 -7.78 -11.68
N ARG A 350 -19.24 -9.06 -11.46
CA ARG A 350 -19.73 -9.78 -10.28
C ARG A 350 -18.92 -9.32 -9.07
N GLU A 351 -19.56 -8.58 -8.17
CA GLU A 351 -18.92 -8.04 -6.96
C GLU A 351 -18.99 -9.01 -5.76
N SER A 352 -19.72 -10.12 -5.91
CA SER A 352 -19.99 -11.08 -4.83
C SER A 352 -18.96 -12.23 -4.81
N GLY A 353 -17.98 -12.16 -3.91
CA GLY A 353 -17.11 -13.29 -3.61
C GLY A 353 -16.10 -12.99 -2.49
N ILE A 354 -16.12 -13.81 -1.43
CA ILE A 354 -15.00 -13.97 -0.49
C ILE A 354 -14.37 -15.32 -0.87
N GLY A 355 -13.22 -15.32 -1.54
CA GLY A 355 -12.57 -16.55 -2.02
C GLY A 355 -12.02 -16.40 -3.44
N PRO A 356 -11.27 -17.40 -3.95
CA PRO A 356 -10.40 -17.29 -5.12
C PRO A 356 -11.24 -17.20 -6.40
N GLU A 357 -11.80 -16.02 -6.65
CA GLU A 357 -12.15 -15.63 -7.99
C GLU A 357 -10.83 -15.36 -8.69
N GLU A 358 -10.49 -16.21 -9.65
CA GLU A 358 -9.40 -15.97 -10.57
C GLU A 358 -9.47 -14.51 -11.06
N PRO A 359 -8.32 -13.82 -11.23
CA PRO A 359 -8.33 -12.56 -11.96
C PRO A 359 -9.07 -12.80 -13.28
N LEU A 360 -10.12 -12.02 -13.55
CA LEU A 360 -10.91 -12.15 -14.77
C LEU A 360 -9.97 -12.05 -15.97
N ARG A 361 -9.63 -13.19 -16.57
CA ARG A 361 -8.90 -13.22 -17.83
C ARG A 361 -9.90 -12.79 -18.90
N TRP A 362 -9.91 -11.50 -19.20
CA TRP A 362 -10.70 -10.99 -20.32
C TRP A 362 -10.14 -11.57 -21.61
N ASN A 363 -10.93 -12.38 -22.30
CA ASN A 363 -10.62 -12.69 -23.69
C ASN A 363 -10.79 -11.39 -24.48
N CYS A 364 -9.69 -10.81 -24.98
CA CYS A 364 -9.76 -9.78 -26.02
C CYS A 364 -10.64 -10.34 -27.13
N LYS A 365 -11.77 -9.68 -27.44
CA LYS A 365 -12.49 -10.03 -28.66
C LYS A 365 -11.55 -9.75 -29.85
N PRO A 366 -11.47 -10.67 -30.82
CA PRO A 366 -10.62 -10.51 -32.00
C PRO A 366 -11.01 -9.32 -32.85
#